data_AF-A0A3N6NU13-F1
#
_entry.id   AF-A0A3N6NU13-F1
#
_cell.length_a   1.000
_cell.length_b   1.000
_cell.length_c   1.000
_cell.angle_alpha   90.00
_cell.angle_beta   90.00
_cell.angle_gamma   90.00
#
_symmetry.space_group_name_H-M   'P 1'
#
loop_
_entity.id
_entity.type
_entity.pdbx_description
1 polymer ?
#
loop_
_entity_poly.entity_id
_entity_poly.type
_entity_poly.pdbx_seq_one_letter_code
_entity_poly.pdbx_strand_id
1 'polypeptide(L)' 'MIALLFSIKKMSLIEEITVKNVDHLGIVAGLIDEIGIVEIINQKLGVDNREKITSGQVIKALILNGLGMVSRP' A
#
# COMPACT_ATOMS: atom_id res chain seq x y z
N MET A 1 -32.62 -9.15 -30.42
CA MET A 1 -31.15 -9.01 -30.64
C MET A 1 -30.59 -7.70 -30.05
N ILE A 2 -31.14 -6.52 -30.38
CA ILE A 2 -30.59 -5.21 -29.94
C ILE A 2 -30.72 -4.97 -28.42
N ALA A 3 -31.85 -5.33 -27.80
CA ALA A 3 -32.03 -5.20 -26.35
C ALA A 3 -31.07 -6.09 -25.55
N LEU A 4 -30.75 -7.27 -26.07
CA LEU A 4 -29.78 -8.19 -25.47
C LEU A 4 -28.36 -7.60 -25.54
N LEU A 5 -28.00 -6.98 -26.67
CA LEU A 5 -26.72 -6.30 -26.85
C LEU A 5 -26.54 -5.12 -25.88
N PHE A 6 -27.60 -4.34 -25.64
CA PHE A 6 -27.60 -3.26 -24.65
C PHE A 6 -27.44 -3.79 -23.21
N SER A 7 -28.07 -4.91 -22.88
CA SER A 7 -27.96 -5.55 -21.56
C SER A 7 -26.54 -6.07 -21.29
N ILE A 8 -25.92 -6.73 -22.28
CA ILE A 8 -24.53 -7.22 -22.19
C ILE A 8 -23.55 -6.05 -22.03
N LYS A 9 -23.73 -4.96 -22.79
CA LYS A 9 -22.90 -3.77 -22.69
C LYS A 9 -23.06 -3.04 -21.35
N LYS A 10 -24.25 -3.11 -20.74
CA LYS A 10 -24.50 -2.56 -19.40
C LYS A 10 -23.79 -3.39 -18.32
N MET A 11 -23.73 -4.71 -18.47
CA MET A 11 -23.00 -5.61 -17.58
C MET A 11 -21.48 -5.39 -17.64
N SER A 12 -20.93 -5.07 -18.82
CA SER A 12 -19.49 -4.82 -19.00
C SER A 12 -19.03 -3.43 -18.55
N LEU A 13 -19.95 -2.52 -18.18
CA LEU A 13 -19.66 -1.13 -17.80
C LEU A 13 -19.75 -0.90 -16.28
N ILE A 14 -20.15 -1.91 -15.51
CA ILE A 14 -20.20 -1.83 -14.06
C ILE A 14 -18.87 -2.42 -13.57
N GLU A 15 -17.82 -1.61 -13.54
CA GLU A 15 -16.66 -1.93 -12.72
C GLU A 15 -17.14 -1.95 -11.27
N GLU A 16 -16.95 -3.09 -10.60
CA GLU A 16 -17.35 -3.28 -9.22
C GLU A 16 -16.48 -2.40 -8.31
N ILE A 17 -17.06 -1.34 -7.75
CA ILE A 17 -16.34 -0.45 -6.81
C ILE A 17 -16.01 -1.25 -5.55
N THR A 18 -14.72 -1.45 -5.29
CA THR A 18 -14.22 -2.13 -4.09
C THR A 18 -13.72 -1.13 -3.06
N VAL A 19 -14.34 -1.13 -1.89
CA VAL A 19 -13.92 -0.31 -0.74
C VAL A 19 -13.04 -1.16 0.18
N LYS A 20 -11.88 -0.63 0.57
CA LYS A 20 -10.99 -1.26 1.57
C LYS A 20 -10.79 -0.30 2.73
N ASN A 21 -10.95 -0.80 3.96
CA ASN A 21 -10.49 -0.08 5.14
C ASN A 21 -8.99 -0.31 5.31
N VAL A 22 -8.23 0.78 5.44
CA VAL A 22 -6.77 0.78 5.61
C VAL A 22 -6.34 1.08 7.04
N ASP A 23 -7.28 1.49 7.90
CA ASP A 23 -7.06 1.95 9.28
C ASP A 23 -5.96 3.03 9.41
N HIS A 24 -5.61 3.39 10.65
CA HIS A 24 -4.64 4.43 10.93
C HIS A 24 -3.22 4.06 10.48
N LEU A 25 -2.83 2.79 10.58
CA LEU A 25 -1.50 2.33 10.14
C LEU A 25 -1.35 2.36 8.62
N GLY A 26 -2.43 2.16 7.85
CA GLY A 26 -2.39 2.32 6.40
C GLY A 26 -2.16 3.77 5.97
N ILE A 27 -2.75 4.74 6.69
CA ILE A 27 -2.49 6.17 6.49
C ILE A 27 -1.03 6.50 6.80
N VAL A 28 -0.51 6.02 7.94
CA VAL A 28 0.90 6.21 8.33
C VAL A 28 1.84 5.59 7.29
N ALA A 29 1.53 4.38 6.82
CA ALA A 29 2.32 3.71 5.79
C ALA A 29 2.35 4.51 4.48
N GLY A 30 1.23 5.10 4.07
CA GLY A 30 1.16 5.98 2.91
C GLY A 30 1.98 7.27 3.10
N LEU A 31 1.89 7.88 4.28
CA LEU A 31 2.67 9.09 4.59
C LEU A 31 4.18 8.82 4.57
N ILE A 32 4.63 7.68 5.13
CA ILE A 32 6.05 7.27 5.11
C ILE A 32 6.59 7.21 3.66
N ASP A 33 5.79 6.69 2.72
CA ASP A 33 6.14 6.65 1.30
C ASP A 33 6.11 8.05 0.68
N GLU A 34 5.09 8.85 0.98
CA GLU A 34 4.91 10.19 0.42
C GLU A 34 6.05 11.14 0.79
N ILE A 35 6.56 11.06 2.02
CA ILE A 35 7.68 11.91 2.48
C ILE A 35 9.06 11.34 2.14
N GLY A 36 9.12 10.16 1.51
CA GLY A 36 10.36 9.60 0.96
C GLY A 36 11.28 8.93 1.98
N ILE A 37 10.78 8.47 3.15
CA ILE A 37 11.63 7.85 4.19
C ILE A 37 12.35 6.60 3.64
N VAL A 38 11.64 5.76 2.88
CA VAL A 38 12.18 4.51 2.36
C VAL A 38 13.35 4.79 1.42
N GLU A 39 13.19 5.77 0.54
CA GLU A 39 14.16 6.21 -0.45
C GLU A 39 15.39 6.81 0.23
N ILE A 40 15.20 7.69 1.21
CA ILE A 40 16.29 8.31 1.96
C ILE A 40 17.15 7.24 2.64
N ILE A 41 16.52 6.24 3.28
CA ILE A 41 17.25 5.18 3.97
C ILE A 41 18.02 4.32 2.96
N ASN A 42 17.37 3.92 1.87
CA ASN A 42 18.02 3.14 0.81
C ASN A 42 19.18 3.92 0.16
N GLN A 43 19.05 5.23 -0.01
CA GLN A 43 20.13 6.08 -0.53
C GLN A 43 21.31 6.15 0.44
N LYS A 44 21.06 6.16 1.76
CA LYS A 44 22.10 6.27 2.79
C LYS A 44 22.83 4.97 3.06
N LEU A 45 22.12 3.84 3.01
CA LEU A 45 22.68 2.52 3.32
C LEU A 45 23.10 1.74 2.07
N GLY A 46 22.62 2.15 0.90
CA GLY A 46 22.69 1.36 -0.32
C GLY A 46 21.61 0.28 -0.34
N VAL A 47 21.48 -0.36 -1.50
CA VAL A 47 20.61 -1.53 -1.71
C VAL A 47 21.47 -2.60 -2.36
N ASP A 48 21.56 -3.77 -1.73
CA ASP A 48 22.26 -4.93 -2.28
C ASP A 48 21.27 -5.88 -2.97
N ASN A 49 21.62 -6.38 -4.16
CA ASN A 49 20.75 -7.26 -4.95
C ASN A 49 20.41 -8.60 -4.27
N ARG A 50 21.12 -8.97 -3.21
CA ARG A 50 20.86 -10.16 -2.39
C ARG A 50 19.81 -9.88 -1.31
N GLU A 51 19.47 -8.62 -1.06
CA GLU A 51 18.41 -8.23 -0.13
C GLU A 51 17.06 -8.71 -0.66
N LYS A 52 16.31 -9.43 0.17
CA LYS A 52 14.91 -9.79 -0.13
C LYS A 52 13.96 -8.61 0.06
N ILE A 53 14.32 -7.69 0.96
CA ILE A 53 13.57 -6.52 1.36
C ILE A 53 14.62 -5.45 1.65
N THR A 54 14.44 -4.24 1.12
CA THR A 54 15.41 -3.15 1.31
C THR A 54 15.42 -2.63 2.74
N SER A 55 16.54 -2.05 3.17
CA SER A 55 16.66 -1.46 4.51
C SER A 55 15.57 -0.41 4.82
N GLY A 56 15.19 0.42 3.84
CA GLY A 56 14.10 1.39 3.99
C GLY A 56 12.74 0.73 4.24
N GLN A 57 12.45 -0.38 3.55
CA GLN A 57 11.23 -1.15 3.78
C GLN A 57 11.23 -1.84 5.15
N VAL A 58 12.39 -2.33 5.62
CA VAL A 58 12.53 -2.88 6.98
C VAL A 58 12.22 -1.81 8.02
N ILE A 59 12.75 -0.60 7.85
CA ILE A 59 12.49 0.51 8.79
C ILE A 59 11.02 0.95 8.75
N LYS A 60 10.40 1.04 7.56
CA LYS A 60 8.95 1.26 7.45
C LYS A 60 8.16 0.22 8.25
N ALA A 61 8.51 -1.06 8.11
CA ALA A 61 7.87 -2.13 8.87
C ALA A 61 8.09 -1.98 10.38
N LEU A 62 9.31 -1.64 10.83
CA LEU A 62 9.62 -1.40 12.24
C LEU A 62 8.82 -0.24 12.84
N ILE A 63 8.66 0.87 12.11
CA ILE A 63 7.83 2.01 12.53
C ILE A 63 6.38 1.57 12.71
N LEU A 64 5.82 0.89 11.71
CA LEU A 64 4.42 0.41 11.77
C LEU A 64 4.21 -0.60 12.90
N ASN A 65 5.16 -1.51 13.11
CA ASN A 65 5.10 -2.48 14.21
C ASN A 65 5.19 -1.79 15.57
N GLY A 66 6.11 -0.83 15.71
CA GLY A 66 6.28 -0.05 16.95
C GLY A 66 5.01 0.73 17.31
N LEU A 67 4.41 1.41 16.34
CA LEU A 67 3.14 2.12 16.54
C LEU A 67 1.99 1.16 16.86
N GLY A 68 1.91 0.03 16.15
CA GLY A 68 0.89 -0.99 16.41
C GLY A 68 1.01 -1.67 17.79
N MET A 69 2.22 -1.77 18.35
CA MET A 69 2.47 -2.27 19.70
C MET A 69 2.04 -1.27 20.78
N VAL A 70 2.32 0.02 20.60
CA VAL A 70 1.89 1.09 21.54
C VAL A 70 0.37 1.23 21.58
N SER A 71 -0.31 0.92 20.48
CA SER A 71 -1.78 0.93 20.38
C SER A 71 -2.48 -0.28 21.03
N ARG A 72 -1.73 -1.26 21.58
CA ARG A 72 -2.27 -2.40 22.33
C ARG A 72 -1.90 -2.26 23.81
N PRO A 73 -2.86 -2.02 24.73
CA PRO A 73 -2.59 -1.82 26.16
C PRO A 73 -2.04 -3.06 26.85
#